data_AF-A0A845HQT2-F1
#
_entry.id   AF-A0A845HQT2-F1
#
_cell.length_a   1.000
_cell.length_b   1.000
_cell.length_c   1.000
_cell.angle_alpha   90.00
_cell.angle_beta   90.00
_cell.angle_gamma   90.00
#
_symmetry.space_group_name_H-M   'P 1'
#
loop_
_entity.id
_entity.type
_entity.pdbx_description
1 polymer ?
#
loop_
_entity_poly.entity_id
_entity_poly.type
_entity_poly.pdbx_seq_one_letter_code
_entity_poly.pdbx_strand_id
1 'polypeptide(L)'
;MKKIVISIVAAFTLAGAAPAFAQADAASTAAARELFEAMNYRTMMTGIMQQMSLNVGQSMRAGAEAAIKGNPKTTPEQKAAEMAKMEAELPAVVATLQGVITDPGMIEEIMTESVPLYARTYSADELKQITAFYRTPIGAKMLATMPKLTSEAMQIGQQIAARRIGPVMQKIQEKQNAK
;
A
#
# COMPACT_ATOMS: atom_id res chain seq x y z
N MET A 1 -34.74 -65.06 -4.10
CA MET A 1 -33.91 -65.23 -2.88
C MET A 1 -32.45 -65.38 -3.29
N LYS A 2 -31.58 -64.48 -2.79
CA LYS A 2 -30.09 -64.56 -2.77
C LYS A 2 -29.42 -64.40 -4.14
N LYS A 3 -28.29 -63.71 -4.39
CA LYS A 3 -27.23 -62.99 -3.65
C LYS A 3 -26.20 -62.68 -4.79
N ILE A 4 -25.64 -61.51 -5.06
CA ILE A 4 -24.57 -60.77 -4.37
C ILE A 4 -24.30 -59.52 -5.21
N VAL A 5 -24.16 -58.39 -4.51
CA VAL A 5 -23.88 -57.05 -5.04
C VAL A 5 -22.42 -56.93 -5.45
N ILE A 6 -22.22 -56.21 -6.55
CA ILE A 6 -20.99 -56.00 -7.31
C ILE A 6 -19.86 -55.40 -6.45
N SER A 7 -18.68 -55.96 -6.68
CA SER A 7 -17.40 -55.65 -6.06
C SER A 7 -16.98 -54.20 -6.17
N ILE A 8 -16.42 -53.74 -5.05
CA ILE A 8 -15.69 -52.49 -4.82
C ILE A 8 -14.56 -52.34 -5.83
N VAL A 9 -14.57 -51.27 -6.62
CA VAL A 9 -13.35 -50.72 -7.24
C VAL A 9 -12.97 -49.49 -6.43
N ALA A 10 -12.00 -49.66 -5.54
CA ALA A 10 -11.30 -48.57 -4.88
C ALA A 10 -10.43 -47.87 -5.93
N ALA A 11 -10.94 -46.80 -6.53
CA ALA A 11 -10.12 -45.87 -7.28
C ALA A 11 -9.42 -44.94 -6.29
N PHE A 12 -8.22 -45.34 -5.87
CA PHE A 12 -7.26 -44.46 -5.20
C PHE A 12 -6.74 -43.47 -6.24
N THR A 13 -7.48 -42.39 -6.48
CA THR A 13 -6.97 -41.25 -7.24
C THR A 13 -6.04 -40.46 -6.34
N LEU A 14 -4.75 -40.78 -6.37
CA LEU A 14 -3.68 -39.82 -6.08
C LEU A 14 -3.70 -38.76 -7.18
N ALA A 15 -4.70 -37.90 -7.15
CA ALA A 15 -4.68 -36.64 -7.87
C ALA A 15 -3.84 -35.68 -7.02
N GLY A 16 -2.60 -35.46 -7.43
CA GLY A 16 -1.86 -34.27 -7.06
C GLY A 16 -2.63 -33.06 -7.55
N ALA A 17 -3.58 -32.60 -6.75
CA ALA A 17 -4.15 -31.28 -6.89
C ALA A 17 -3.03 -30.31 -6.52
N ALA A 18 -2.51 -29.59 -7.51
CA ALA A 18 -1.92 -28.28 -7.26
C ALA A 18 -2.88 -27.54 -6.30
N PRO A 19 -2.40 -26.85 -5.26
CA PRO A 19 -3.29 -26.26 -4.27
C PRO A 19 -4.12 -25.19 -4.97
N ALA A 20 -5.33 -25.57 -5.39
CA ALA A 20 -6.39 -24.66 -5.74
C ALA A 20 -6.67 -23.89 -4.46
N PHE A 21 -6.11 -22.68 -4.34
CA PHE A 21 -6.23 -21.74 -3.21
C PHE A 21 -7.08 -22.30 -2.07
N ALA A 22 -6.48 -23.18 -1.26
CA ALA A 22 -7.22 -23.85 -0.21
C ALA A 22 -7.78 -22.74 0.68
N GLN A 23 -9.07 -22.79 0.96
CA GLN A 23 -9.68 -21.85 1.90
C GLN A 23 -8.85 -21.89 3.18
N ALA A 24 -8.42 -20.71 3.64
CA ALA A 24 -7.58 -20.60 4.82
C ALA A 24 -8.22 -21.35 5.98
N ASP A 25 -7.48 -22.28 6.58
CA ASP A 25 -7.96 -23.01 7.75
C ASP A 25 -7.97 -22.10 9.00
N ALA A 26 -8.66 -22.55 10.04
CA ALA A 26 -8.82 -21.78 11.26
C ALA A 26 -7.48 -21.50 11.99
N ALA A 27 -6.53 -22.43 11.92
CA ALA A 27 -5.23 -22.29 12.58
C ALA A 27 -4.35 -21.26 11.83
N SER A 28 -4.33 -21.32 10.50
CA SER A 28 -3.61 -20.35 9.66
C SER A 28 -4.22 -18.95 9.79
N THR A 29 -5.56 -18.86 9.89
CA THR A 29 -6.26 -17.58 10.13
C THR A 29 -5.91 -16.98 11.50
N ALA A 30 -5.87 -17.81 12.56
CA ALA A 30 -5.46 -17.35 13.88
C ALA A 30 -4.00 -16.89 13.91
N ALA A 31 -3.09 -17.67 13.31
CA ALA A 31 -1.68 -17.32 13.23
C ALA A 31 -1.43 -16.04 12.42
N ALA A 32 -2.20 -15.80 11.35
CA ALA A 32 -2.12 -14.55 10.59
C ALA A 32 -2.56 -13.33 11.40
N ARG A 33 -3.57 -13.45 12.28
CA ARG A 33 -3.95 -12.35 13.19
C ARG A 33 -2.83 -12.02 14.17
N GLU A 34 -2.22 -13.04 14.77
CA GLU A 34 -1.07 -12.84 15.66
C GLU A 34 0.12 -12.16 14.94
N LEU A 35 0.35 -12.50 13.68
CA LEU A 35 1.36 -11.85 12.86
C LEU A 35 1.07 -10.35 12.70
N PHE A 36 -0.16 -9.97 12.40
CA PHE A 36 -0.56 -8.56 12.22
C PHE A 36 -0.39 -7.76 13.51
N GLU A 37 -0.67 -8.37 14.66
CA GLU A 37 -0.39 -7.78 15.98
C GLU A 37 1.12 -7.61 16.19
N ALA A 38 1.92 -8.64 15.96
CA ALA A 38 3.38 -8.59 16.11
C ALA A 38 4.04 -7.55 15.19
N MET A 39 3.47 -7.31 14.00
CA MET A 39 3.94 -6.28 13.08
C MET A 39 3.50 -4.86 13.46
N ASN A 40 2.64 -4.69 14.47
CA ASN A 40 1.96 -3.44 14.77
C ASN A 40 1.21 -2.87 13.55
N TYR A 41 0.56 -3.76 12.78
CA TYR A 41 -0.01 -3.42 11.48
C TYR A 41 -0.98 -2.23 11.53
N ARG A 42 -1.83 -2.18 12.56
CA ARG A 42 -2.75 -1.06 12.79
C ARG A 42 -2.02 0.28 12.88
N THR A 43 -1.04 0.38 13.78
CA THR A 43 -0.26 1.61 13.98
C THR A 43 0.48 2.01 12.70
N MET A 44 1.07 1.04 12.01
CA MET A 44 1.74 1.27 10.73
C MET A 44 0.75 1.83 9.69
N MET A 45 -0.41 1.22 9.51
CA MET A 45 -1.43 1.66 8.57
C MET A 45 -2.00 3.03 8.91
N THR A 46 -2.23 3.33 10.20
CA THR A 46 -2.62 4.67 10.64
C THR A 46 -1.59 5.72 10.22
N GLY A 47 -0.29 5.43 10.41
CA GLY A 47 0.78 6.33 10.00
C GLY A 47 0.81 6.56 8.48
N ILE A 48 0.62 5.50 7.69
CA ILE A 48 0.57 5.57 6.22
C ILE A 48 -0.62 6.41 5.76
N MET A 49 -1.82 6.16 6.30
CA MET A 49 -3.03 6.91 5.96
C MET A 49 -2.92 8.38 6.37
N GLN A 50 -2.34 8.67 7.54
CA GLN A 50 -2.09 10.05 7.98
C GLN A 50 -1.16 10.78 7.00
N GLN A 51 -0.08 10.14 6.57
CA GLN A 51 0.84 10.74 5.61
C GLN A 51 0.17 10.95 4.24
N MET A 52 -0.63 9.98 3.78
CA MET A 52 -1.39 10.08 2.54
C MET A 52 -2.39 11.24 2.59
N SER A 53 -3.12 11.34 3.70
CA SER A 53 -4.09 12.40 3.99
C SER A 53 -3.45 13.80 3.94
N LEU A 54 -2.25 13.96 4.51
CA LEU A 54 -1.47 15.20 4.42
C LEU A 54 -1.05 15.52 2.97
N ASN A 55 -0.57 14.53 2.24
CA ASN A 55 -0.13 14.71 0.84
C ASN A 55 -1.31 15.07 -0.08
N VAL A 56 -2.48 14.46 0.13
CA VAL A 56 -3.72 14.78 -0.62
C VAL A 56 -4.11 16.24 -0.37
N GLY A 57 -4.16 16.67 0.89
CA GLY A 57 -4.51 18.06 1.22
C GLY A 57 -3.56 19.08 0.59
N GLN A 58 -2.25 18.81 0.60
CA GLN A 58 -1.26 19.65 -0.07
C GLN A 58 -1.45 19.69 -1.59
N SER A 59 -1.67 18.51 -2.21
CA SER A 59 -1.87 18.40 -3.66
C SER A 59 -3.13 19.12 -4.12
N MET A 60 -4.22 19.03 -3.34
CA MET A 60 -5.47 19.74 -3.61
C MET A 60 -5.27 21.26 -3.56
N ARG A 61 -4.56 21.76 -2.55
CA ARG A 61 -4.23 23.18 -2.45
C ARG A 61 -3.45 23.65 -3.67
N ALA A 62 -2.35 22.96 -3.99
CA ALA A 62 -1.51 23.32 -5.12
C ALA A 62 -2.28 23.29 -6.45
N GLY A 63 -3.14 22.29 -6.66
CA GLY A 63 -3.99 22.17 -7.84
C GLY A 63 -5.00 23.31 -7.95
N ALA A 64 -5.67 23.65 -6.85
CA ALA A 64 -6.64 24.75 -6.82
C ALA A 64 -5.97 26.11 -7.08
N GLU A 65 -4.81 26.36 -6.46
CA GLU A 65 -4.01 27.56 -6.72
C GLU A 65 -3.60 27.68 -8.19
N ALA A 66 -3.13 26.58 -8.78
CA ALA A 66 -2.71 26.54 -10.17
C ALA A 66 -3.89 26.83 -11.12
N ALA A 67 -5.08 26.28 -10.82
CA ALA A 67 -6.29 26.52 -11.60
C ALA A 67 -6.70 28.00 -11.59
N ILE A 68 -6.68 28.65 -10.42
CA ILE A 68 -7.01 30.07 -10.28
C ILE A 68 -5.98 30.95 -11.02
N LYS A 69 -4.69 30.71 -10.78
CA LYS A 69 -3.59 31.48 -11.39
C LYS A 69 -3.60 31.33 -12.91
N GLY A 70 -3.84 30.11 -13.40
CA GLY A 70 -3.81 29.74 -14.82
C GLY A 70 -5.06 30.11 -15.63
N ASN A 71 -6.15 30.56 -15.01
CA ASN A 71 -7.36 30.93 -15.73
C ASN A 71 -7.14 32.23 -16.53
N PRO A 72 -7.23 32.21 -17.89
CA PRO A 72 -7.03 33.42 -18.70
C PRO A 72 -8.27 34.31 -18.77
N LYS A 73 -9.43 33.83 -18.29
CA LYS A 73 -10.71 34.55 -18.38
C LYS A 73 -10.99 35.45 -17.18
N THR A 74 -10.12 35.45 -16.16
CA THR A 74 -10.32 36.19 -14.91
C THR A 74 -9.34 37.35 -14.78
N THR A 75 -9.82 38.49 -14.27
CA THR A 75 -8.98 39.66 -13.94
C THR A 75 -8.14 39.39 -12.68
N PRO A 76 -7.10 40.20 -12.40
CA PRO A 76 -6.33 40.09 -11.16
C PRO A 76 -7.19 40.18 -9.90
N GLU A 77 -8.19 41.06 -9.88
CA GLU A 77 -9.11 41.22 -8.74
C GLU A 77 -9.99 39.99 -8.56
N GLN A 78 -10.50 39.41 -9.65
CA GLN A 78 -11.28 38.18 -9.62
C GLN A 78 -10.46 37.00 -9.12
N LYS A 79 -9.20 36.87 -9.57
CA LYS A 79 -8.27 35.84 -9.07
C LYS A 79 -7.98 35.99 -7.58
N ALA A 80 -7.80 37.22 -7.10
CA ALA A 80 -7.60 37.48 -5.68
C ALA A 80 -8.83 37.09 -4.85
N ALA A 81 -10.04 37.42 -5.32
CA ALA A 81 -11.28 37.02 -4.67
C ALA A 81 -11.49 35.49 -4.68
N GLU A 82 -11.20 34.82 -5.79
CA GLU A 82 -11.25 33.35 -5.90
C GLU A 82 -10.22 32.68 -4.98
N MET A 83 -9.02 33.24 -4.87
CA MET A 83 -7.98 32.74 -3.96
C MET A 83 -8.43 32.84 -2.50
N ALA A 84 -8.97 33.99 -2.09
CA ALA A 84 -9.49 34.19 -0.74
C ALA A 84 -10.63 33.22 -0.42
N LYS A 85 -11.53 33.00 -1.39
CA LYS A 85 -12.62 32.02 -1.26
C LYS A 85 -12.08 30.60 -1.11
N MET A 86 -11.11 30.21 -1.94
CA MET A 86 -10.46 28.91 -1.85
C MET A 86 -9.79 28.72 -0.49
N GLU A 87 -9.03 29.69 0.01
CA GLU A 87 -8.37 29.62 1.32
C GLU A 87 -9.37 29.45 2.47
N ALA A 88 -10.57 30.04 2.36
CA ALA A 88 -11.63 29.90 3.35
C ALA A 88 -12.34 28.53 3.29
N GLU A 89 -12.60 28.00 2.10
CA GLU A 89 -13.41 26.78 1.91
C GLU A 89 -12.58 25.49 1.94
N LEU A 90 -11.34 25.54 1.42
CA LEU A 90 -10.48 24.38 1.27
C LEU A 90 -10.20 23.62 2.58
N PRO A 91 -9.98 24.28 3.74
CA PRO A 91 -9.77 23.57 5.00
C PRO A 91 -10.91 22.62 5.37
N ALA A 92 -12.16 23.00 5.13
CA ALA A 92 -13.33 22.15 5.42
C ALA A 92 -13.42 20.95 4.47
N VAL A 93 -13.12 21.16 3.19
CA VAL A 93 -13.06 20.09 2.18
C VAL A 93 -11.95 19.11 2.52
N VAL A 94 -10.76 19.62 2.84
CA VAL A 94 -9.63 18.81 3.29
C VAL A 94 -10.03 18.03 4.53
N ALA A 95 -10.55 18.67 5.58
CA ALA A 95 -10.95 17.99 6.81
C ALA A 95 -11.93 16.84 6.57
N THR A 96 -12.92 17.02 5.68
CA THR A 96 -13.86 15.96 5.29
C THR A 96 -13.13 14.77 4.67
N LEU A 97 -12.24 15.01 3.70
CA LEU A 97 -11.47 13.95 3.05
C LEU A 97 -10.49 13.27 4.01
N GLN A 98 -9.84 14.04 4.88
CA GLN A 98 -8.96 13.51 5.90
C GLN A 98 -9.73 12.54 6.81
N GLY A 99 -10.93 12.92 7.25
CA GLY A 99 -11.79 12.08 8.08
C GLY A 99 -12.10 10.71 7.44
N VAL A 100 -12.36 10.67 6.13
CA VAL A 100 -12.58 9.41 5.40
C VAL A 100 -11.29 8.58 5.30
N ILE A 101 -10.16 9.21 4.97
CA ILE A 101 -8.88 8.52 4.79
C ILE A 101 -8.35 7.96 6.11
N THR A 102 -8.58 8.66 7.23
CA THR A 102 -8.09 8.27 8.55
C THR A 102 -9.15 7.57 9.39
N ASP A 103 -10.27 7.14 8.79
CA ASP A 103 -11.34 6.43 9.49
C ASP A 103 -10.77 5.12 10.09
N PRO A 104 -10.86 4.92 11.42
CA PRO A 104 -10.45 3.66 12.04
C PRO A 104 -11.13 2.42 11.43
N GLY A 105 -12.39 2.56 10.98
CA GLY A 105 -13.14 1.50 10.31
C GLY A 105 -12.49 1.04 9.00
N MET A 106 -11.91 1.96 8.24
CA MET A 106 -11.17 1.61 7.01
C MET A 106 -9.96 0.72 7.32
N ILE A 107 -9.25 0.97 8.43
CA ILE A 107 -8.13 0.13 8.86
C ILE A 107 -8.62 -1.26 9.26
N GLU A 108 -9.75 -1.36 9.96
CA GLU A 108 -10.35 -2.65 10.31
C GLU A 108 -10.76 -3.46 9.09
N GLU A 109 -11.36 -2.82 8.10
CA GLU A 109 -11.73 -3.47 6.84
C GLU A 109 -10.49 -4.00 6.11
N ILE A 110 -9.44 -3.19 5.98
CA ILE A 110 -8.17 -3.62 5.38
C ILE A 110 -7.57 -4.81 6.15
N MET A 111 -7.56 -4.76 7.48
CA MET A 111 -7.05 -5.87 8.30
C MET A 111 -7.89 -7.14 8.09
N THR A 112 -9.22 -7.00 8.09
CA THR A 112 -10.16 -8.11 7.91
C THR A 112 -9.97 -8.80 6.57
N GLU A 113 -9.78 -8.04 5.50
CA GLU A 113 -9.55 -8.57 4.15
C GLU A 113 -8.12 -9.11 3.95
N SER A 114 -7.14 -8.58 4.70
CA SER A 114 -5.74 -9.00 4.59
C SER A 114 -5.43 -10.28 5.36
N VAL A 115 -6.08 -10.55 6.48
CA VAL A 115 -5.83 -11.77 7.28
C VAL A 115 -6.02 -13.06 6.46
N PRO A 116 -7.13 -13.25 5.71
CA PRO A 116 -7.31 -14.41 4.84
C PRO A 116 -6.27 -14.50 3.72
N LEU A 117 -5.68 -13.38 3.29
CA LEU A 117 -4.58 -13.38 2.30
C LEU A 117 -3.34 -14.05 2.86
N TYR A 118 -2.92 -13.66 4.07
CA TYR A 118 -1.75 -14.29 4.69
C TYR A 118 -2.02 -15.75 5.06
N ALA A 119 -3.22 -16.04 5.56
CA ALA A 119 -3.61 -17.38 5.99
C ALA A 119 -3.76 -18.41 4.86
N ARG A 120 -3.96 -17.97 3.60
CA ARG A 120 -3.94 -18.86 2.41
C ARG A 120 -2.58 -18.91 1.72
N THR A 121 -1.69 -17.97 2.02
CA THR A 121 -0.34 -17.89 1.41
C THR A 121 0.70 -18.66 2.21
N TYR A 122 0.57 -18.66 3.54
CA TYR A 122 1.50 -19.33 4.46
C TYR A 122 0.75 -20.32 5.33
N SER A 123 1.41 -21.42 5.69
CA SER A 123 0.91 -22.33 6.71
C SER A 123 0.90 -21.67 8.10
N ALA A 124 0.08 -22.20 9.01
CA ALA A 124 0.05 -21.76 10.41
C ALA A 124 1.45 -21.78 11.08
N ASP A 125 2.28 -22.77 10.77
CA ASP A 125 3.61 -22.89 11.37
C ASP A 125 4.62 -21.89 10.79
N GLU A 126 4.54 -21.57 9.51
CA GLU A 126 5.34 -20.48 8.91
C GLU A 126 4.91 -19.12 9.48
N LEU A 127 3.61 -18.87 9.60
CA LEU A 127 3.08 -17.63 10.20
C LEU A 127 3.55 -17.47 11.65
N LYS A 128 3.56 -18.55 12.45
CA LYS A 128 4.10 -18.52 13.81
C LYS A 128 5.60 -18.22 13.84
N GLN A 129 6.39 -18.80 12.92
CA GLN A 129 7.82 -18.52 12.84
C GLN A 129 8.10 -17.06 12.46
N ILE A 130 7.38 -16.52 11.47
CA ILE A 130 7.48 -15.11 11.08
C ILE A 130 7.08 -14.20 12.26
N THR A 131 5.99 -14.54 12.95
CA THR A 131 5.53 -13.83 14.15
C THR A 131 6.60 -13.83 15.25
N ALA A 132 7.21 -14.99 15.53
CA ALA A 132 8.27 -15.12 16.52
C ALA A 132 9.46 -14.23 16.18
N PHE A 133 9.86 -14.15 14.91
CA PHE A 133 10.91 -13.24 14.47
C PHE A 133 10.54 -11.78 14.70
N TYR A 134 9.34 -11.33 14.30
CA TYR A 134 8.94 -9.92 14.48
C TYR A 134 8.75 -9.50 15.94
N ARG A 135 8.49 -10.45 16.85
CA ARG A 135 8.49 -10.22 18.30
C ARG A 135 9.90 -9.99 18.89
N THR A 136 10.98 -10.31 18.16
CA THR A 136 12.34 -10.04 18.64
C THR A 136 12.68 -8.54 18.54
N PRO A 137 13.62 -8.01 19.34
CA PRO A 137 14.08 -6.62 19.21
C PRO A 137 14.63 -6.29 17.82
N ILE A 138 15.29 -7.25 17.16
CA ILE A 138 15.82 -7.06 15.81
C ILE A 138 14.71 -7.07 14.76
N GLY A 139 13.71 -7.95 14.88
CA GLY A 139 12.56 -7.99 13.98
C GLY A 139 11.71 -6.72 14.08
N ALA A 140 11.44 -6.24 15.29
CA ALA A 140 10.76 -4.98 15.51
C ALA A 140 11.56 -3.77 14.96
N LYS A 141 12.89 -3.74 15.19
CA LYS A 141 13.76 -2.71 14.61
C LYS A 141 13.75 -2.75 13.08
N MET A 142 13.77 -3.94 12.49
CA MET A 142 13.70 -4.11 11.04
C MET A 142 12.40 -3.49 10.50
N LEU A 143 11.23 -3.87 11.03
CA LEU A 143 9.94 -3.28 10.64
C LEU A 143 9.95 -1.75 10.73
N ALA A 144 10.44 -1.18 11.83
CA ALA A 144 10.46 0.26 12.05
C ALA A 144 11.44 1.01 11.13
N THR A 145 12.52 0.36 10.68
CA THR A 145 13.59 1.02 9.89
C THR A 145 13.50 0.76 8.40
N MET A 146 12.77 -0.29 7.97
CA MET A 146 12.63 -0.65 6.55
C MET A 146 12.11 0.50 5.68
N PRO A 147 11.08 1.30 6.06
CA PRO A 147 10.64 2.42 5.24
C PRO A 147 11.75 3.46 4.99
N LYS A 148 12.56 3.76 6.02
CA LYS A 148 13.68 4.68 5.92
C LYS A 148 14.77 4.14 5.00
N LEU A 149 15.16 2.87 5.17
CA LEU A 149 16.16 2.23 4.32
C LEU A 149 15.73 2.21 2.84
N THR A 150 14.45 1.90 2.58
CA THR A 150 13.89 1.93 1.22
C THR A 150 13.94 3.35 0.65
N SER A 151 13.59 4.38 1.44
CA SER A 151 13.65 5.78 1.00
C SER A 151 15.07 6.21 0.64
N GLU A 152 16.05 5.90 1.49
CA GLU A 152 17.47 6.21 1.24
C GLU A 152 18.01 5.44 0.02
N ALA A 153 17.62 4.17 -0.13
CA ALA A 153 18.00 3.38 -1.31
C ALA A 153 17.46 3.97 -2.62
N MET A 154 16.22 4.48 -2.61
CA MET A 154 15.65 5.18 -3.77
C MET A 154 16.43 6.45 -4.11
N GLN A 155 16.83 7.24 -3.11
CA GLN A 155 17.66 8.45 -3.31
C GLN A 155 19.02 8.11 -3.92
N ILE A 156 19.67 7.05 -3.44
CA ILE A 156 20.91 6.54 -4.03
C ILE A 156 20.69 6.16 -5.50
N GLY A 157 19.59 5.46 -5.79
CA GLY A 157 19.20 5.10 -7.16
C GLY A 157 19.04 6.32 -8.07
N GLN A 158 18.35 7.36 -7.60
CA GLN A 158 18.17 8.62 -8.33
C GLN A 158 19.52 9.31 -8.61
N GLN A 159 20.44 9.35 -7.64
CA GLN A 159 21.77 9.92 -7.82
C GLN A 159 22.62 9.13 -8.83
N ILE A 160 22.52 7.80 -8.82
CA ILE A 160 23.19 6.95 -9.82
C ILE A 160 22.61 7.20 -11.22
N ALA A 161 21.28 7.24 -11.34
CA ALA A 161 20.60 7.54 -12.58
C ALA A 161 21.02 8.91 -13.15
N ALA A 162 21.06 9.96 -12.33
CA ALA A 162 21.49 11.30 -12.75
C ALA A 162 22.93 11.28 -13.30
N ARG A 163 23.86 10.61 -12.61
CA ARG A 163 25.26 10.49 -13.05
C ARG A 163 25.44 9.72 -14.36
N ARG A 164 24.59 8.71 -14.62
CA ARG A 164 24.69 7.85 -15.80
C ARG A 164 23.92 8.40 -17.00
N ILE A 165 22.72 8.92 -16.77
CA ILE A 165 21.79 9.39 -17.82
C ILE A 165 22.09 10.83 -18.23
N GLY A 166 22.53 11.69 -17.29
CA GLY A 166 22.81 13.10 -17.56
C GLY A 166 23.70 13.33 -18.78
N PRO A 167 24.90 12.71 -18.87
CA PRO A 167 25.78 12.87 -20.04
C PRO A 167 25.17 12.32 -21.34
N VAL A 168 24.34 11.27 -21.27
CA VAL A 168 23.67 10.71 -22.45
C VAL A 168 22.63 11.70 -22.98
N MET A 169 21.82 12.28 -22.09
CA MET A 169 20.84 13.30 -22.45
C MET A 169 21.50 14.54 -23.03
N GLN A 170 22.65 14.96 -22.48
CA GLN A 170 23.43 16.06 -23.05
C GLN A 170 23.86 15.76 -24.50
N LYS A 171 24.40 14.57 -24.77
CA LYS A 171 24.78 14.15 -26.14
C LYS A 171 23.59 14.09 -27.09
N ILE A 172 22.41 13.69 -26.61
CA ILE A 172 21.18 13.67 -27.43
C ILE A 172 20.78 15.11 -27.79
N GLN A 173 20.79 16.02 -26.81
CA GLN A 173 20.45 17.42 -27.02
C GLN A 173 21.40 18.11 -28.00
N GLU A 174 22.72 17.88 -27.86
CA GLU A 174 23.74 18.40 -28.77
C GLU A 174 23.52 17.92 -30.22
N LYS A 175 23.16 16.64 -30.41
CA LYS A 175 22.84 16.09 -31.74
C LYS A 175 21.54 16.64 -32.33
N GLN A 176 20.56 16.98 -31.50
CA GLN A 176 19.30 17.58 -31.97
C GLN A 176 19.49 19.04 -32.38
N ASN A 177 20.34 19.79 -31.68
CA ASN A 177 20.62 21.20 -31.98
C ASN A 177 21.59 21.38 -33.17
N ALA A 178 22.30 20.32 -33.57
CA ALA A 178 23.20 20.32 -34.73
C ALA A 178 22.51 19.93 -36.06
N LYS A 179 21.19 19.70 -36.04
CA LYS A 179 20.35 19.51 -37.22
C LYS A 179 19.54 20.77 -37.51
#